data_AF-A0AAE9J1C7-F1
#
_entry.id   AF-A0AAE9J1C7-F1
#
_cell.length_a   1.000
_cell.length_b   1.000
_cell.length_c   1.000
_cell.angle_alpha   90.00
_cell.angle_beta   90.00
_cell.angle_gamma   90.00
#
_symmetry.space_group_name_H-M   'P 1'
#
loop_
_entity.id
_entity.type
_entity.pdbx_description
1 polymer ?
#
loop_
_entity_poly.entity_id
_entity_poly.type
_entity_poly.pdbx_seq_one_letter_code
_entity_poly.pdbx_strand_id
1 'polypeptide(L)'
;MPRELNVLVLRPLVTFFTAVIIACEAPNVQLFQSETLVYIGNISYVLYLVHWPIVIIFLDNLFKSYIFCILTILITSILLHHLFEKQYLKFEMSGIIPLTILLFGANAYLQYSVRNYDFWKLDLPAETREIIDKNIASSTLLWNADTWKDPCTEIVTDTPFPRKNLGGYCRFRRGNGTLSIMLIGNSYSRNLVEPIRAHFHYNYSDFIYMSVYANYVLYSGNSVDSQQALQFSKQQVELYKPDVLLVVTRYMEEIKNPVQNNDPLASQINENVAFYEK
;
A
#
# COMPACT_ATOMS: atom_id res chain seq x y z
N MET A 1 18.40 20.34 -6.18
CA MET A 1 17.22 19.66 -5.58
C MET A 1 16.26 20.74 -5.07
N PRO A 2 14.95 20.66 -5.31
CA PRO A 2 14.02 21.57 -4.66
C PRO A 2 14.05 21.28 -3.14
N ARG A 3 14.19 22.33 -2.32
CA ARG A 3 14.18 22.19 -0.86
C ARG A 3 12.83 21.63 -0.42
N GLU A 4 12.83 20.53 0.34
CA GLU A 4 11.61 20.03 0.96
C GLU A 4 11.11 21.06 1.98
N LEU A 5 10.00 21.71 1.65
CA LEU A 5 9.34 22.67 2.51
C LEU A 5 8.62 21.91 3.63
N ASN A 6 8.88 22.30 4.88
CA ASN A 6 8.27 21.66 6.04
C ASN A 6 6.74 21.87 6.02
N VAL A 7 6.01 20.80 5.73
CA VAL A 7 4.55 20.80 5.56
C VAL A 7 3.82 21.21 6.85
N LEU A 8 4.39 20.92 8.04
CA LEU A 8 3.82 21.34 9.32
C LEU A 8 3.89 22.84 9.54
N VAL A 9 4.83 23.55 8.91
CA VAL A 9 4.95 25.01 9.00
C VAL A 9 4.14 25.67 7.89
N LEU A 10 4.14 25.08 6.70
CA LEU A 10 3.48 25.65 5.53
C LEU A 10 1.95 25.66 5.66
N ARG A 11 1.34 24.59 6.19
CA ARG A 11 -0.11 24.49 6.38
C ARG A 11 -0.70 25.60 7.26
N PRO A 12 -0.20 25.85 8.49
CA PRO A 12 -0.72 26.92 9.32
C PRO A 12 -0.44 28.30 8.71
N LEU A 13 0.71 28.51 8.05
CA LEU A 13 1.00 29.77 7.36
C LEU A 13 0.01 30.05 6.22
N VAL A 14 -0.21 29.09 5.32
CA VAL A 14 -1.17 29.25 4.22
C VAL A 14 -2.57 29.50 4.77
N THR A 15 -2.98 28.75 5.80
CA THR A 15 -4.30 28.93 6.44
C THR A 15 -4.44 30.31 7.07
N PHE A 16 -3.41 30.80 7.76
CA PHE A 16 -3.38 32.14 8.34
C PHE A 16 -3.46 33.22 7.27
N PHE A 17 -2.68 33.10 6.19
CA PHE A 17 -2.75 34.04 5.06
C PHE A 17 -4.13 34.03 4.39
N THR A 18 -4.73 32.86 4.17
CA THR A 18 -6.10 32.77 3.66
C THR A 18 -7.11 33.43 4.60
N ALA A 19 -7.00 33.20 5.90
CA ALA A 19 -7.86 33.83 6.90
C ALA A 19 -7.71 35.35 6.92
N VAL A 20 -6.48 35.88 6.81
CA VAL A 20 -6.21 37.32 6.70
C VAL A 20 -6.82 37.89 5.41
N ILE A 21 -6.67 37.21 4.27
CA ILE A 21 -7.26 37.64 2.99
C ILE A 21 -8.79 37.71 3.07
N ILE A 22 -9.42 36.71 3.69
CA ILE A 22 -10.87 36.69 3.91
C ILE A 22 -11.30 37.79 4.89
N ALA A 23 -10.61 37.91 6.03
CA ALA A 23 -10.94 38.88 7.08
C ALA A 23 -10.70 40.34 6.67
N CYS A 24 -9.78 40.58 5.74
CA CYS A 24 -9.55 41.91 5.19
C CYS A 24 -10.67 42.38 4.24
N GLU A 25 -11.70 41.55 3.97
CA GLU A 25 -12.86 41.84 3.11
C GLU A 25 -12.53 42.86 2.04
N ALA A 26 -11.54 42.56 1.18
CA ALA A 26 -10.86 43.58 0.39
C ALA A 26 -11.78 44.13 -0.73
N PRO A 27 -12.50 45.25 -0.54
CA PRO A 27 -13.54 45.68 -1.47
C PRO A 27 -12.92 46.37 -2.70
N ASN A 28 -11.63 46.67 -2.64
CA ASN A 28 -10.90 47.50 -3.61
C ASN A 28 -9.72 46.77 -4.28
N VAL A 29 -9.55 45.45 -4.04
CA VAL A 29 -8.49 44.68 -4.70
C VAL A 29 -9.07 44.04 -5.96
N GLN A 30 -8.88 44.74 -7.08
CA GLN A 30 -9.41 44.41 -8.41
C GLN A 30 -9.08 42.98 -8.89
N LEU A 31 -7.96 42.40 -8.40
CA LEU A 31 -7.54 41.04 -8.72
C LEU A 31 -8.49 39.97 -8.13
N PHE A 32 -8.98 40.17 -6.91
CA PHE A 32 -9.95 39.26 -6.26
C PHE A 32 -11.37 39.42 -6.79
N GLN A 33 -11.67 40.53 -7.47
CA GLN A 33 -12.94 40.77 -8.16
C GLN A 33 -12.91 40.35 -9.63
N SER A 34 -11.79 39.83 -10.13
CA SER A 34 -11.73 39.38 -11.52
C SER A 34 -12.67 38.20 -11.74
N GLU A 35 -13.55 38.33 -12.75
CA GLU A 35 -14.55 37.31 -13.07
C GLU A 35 -13.90 35.94 -13.32
N THR A 36 -12.71 35.93 -13.92
CA THR A 36 -11.93 34.71 -14.19
C THR A 36 -11.46 34.01 -12.92
N LEU A 37 -10.91 34.74 -11.95
CA LEU A 37 -10.40 34.13 -10.72
C LEU A 37 -11.56 33.60 -9.85
N VAL A 38 -12.67 34.35 -9.81
CA VAL A 38 -13.91 33.91 -9.15
C VAL A 38 -14.45 32.65 -9.82
N TYR A 39 -14.45 32.59 -11.15
CA TYR A 39 -14.89 31.41 -11.90
C TYR A 39 -14.02 30.17 -11.64
N ILE A 40 -12.69 30.33 -11.60
CA ILE A 40 -11.76 29.25 -11.22
C ILE A 40 -12.06 28.78 -9.79
N GLY A 41 -12.28 29.73 -8.87
CA GLY A 41 -12.67 29.43 -7.49
C GLY A 41 -13.97 28.61 -7.42
N ASN A 42 -14.99 29.01 -8.19
CA ASN A 42 -16.29 28.32 -8.21
C ASN A 42 -16.21 26.89 -8.75
N ILE A 43 -15.32 26.61 -9.70
CA ILE A 43 -15.13 25.24 -10.25
C ILE A 43 -14.19 24.39 -9.38
N SER A 44 -13.38 25.03 -8.52
CA SER A 44 -12.30 24.35 -7.79
C SER A 44 -12.78 23.15 -6.97
N TYR A 45 -13.99 23.20 -6.41
CA TYR A 45 -14.58 22.10 -5.65
C TYR A 45 -14.84 20.87 -6.53
N VAL A 46 -15.50 21.06 -7.68
CA VAL A 46 -15.77 19.97 -8.63
C VAL A 46 -14.47 19.41 -9.19
N LEU A 47 -13.51 20.29 -9.51
CA LEU A 47 -12.17 19.89 -9.97
C LEU A 47 -11.49 18.99 -8.93
N TYR A 48 -11.55 19.38 -7.66
CA TYR A 48 -11.03 18.57 -6.56
C TYR A 48 -11.71 17.20 -6.45
N LEU A 49 -13.02 17.10 -6.67
CA LEU A 49 -13.69 15.80 -6.62
C LEU A 49 -13.36 14.88 -7.82
N VAL A 50 -13.20 15.47 -9.00
CA VAL A 50 -13.15 14.73 -10.27
C VAL A 50 -11.73 14.35 -10.68
N HIS A 51 -10.71 15.10 -10.26
CA HIS A 51 -9.34 14.86 -10.72
C HIS A 51 -8.83 13.45 -10.36
N TRP A 52 -9.09 12.97 -9.14
CA TRP A 52 -8.54 11.71 -8.65
C TRP A 52 -9.09 10.48 -9.41
N PRO A 53 -10.42 10.33 -9.60
CA PRO A 53 -10.97 9.25 -10.44
C PRO A 53 -10.43 9.24 -11.87
N ILE A 54 -10.30 10.43 -12.50
CA ILE A 54 -9.83 10.53 -13.89
C ILE A 54 -8.34 10.14 -14.00
N VAL A 55 -7.51 10.57 -13.04
CA VAL A 55 -6.09 10.16 -12.99
C VAL A 55 -5.97 8.63 -12.91
N ILE A 56 -6.70 7.98 -12.00
CA ILE A 56 -6.67 6.53 -11.85
C ILE A 56 -7.13 5.83 -13.14
N ILE A 57 -8.19 6.29 -13.79
CA ILE A 57 -8.73 5.64 -15.00
C ILE A 57 -7.78 5.81 -16.20
N PHE A 58 -7.27 7.01 -16.44
CA PHE A 58 -6.60 7.31 -17.70
C PHE A 58 -5.07 7.28 -17.63
N LEU A 59 -4.49 7.72 -16.52
CA LEU A 59 -3.04 7.79 -16.37
C LEU A 59 -2.45 6.44 -15.95
N ASP A 60 -3.10 5.74 -15.01
CA ASP A 60 -2.58 4.46 -14.51
C ASP A 60 -2.93 3.29 -15.43
N ASN A 61 -4.09 3.32 -16.09
CA ASN A 61 -4.63 2.13 -16.78
C ASN A 61 -4.69 2.20 -18.31
N LEU A 62 -4.94 3.36 -18.93
CA LEU A 62 -5.29 3.43 -20.37
C LEU A 62 -4.22 4.09 -21.25
N PHE A 63 -4.11 5.42 -21.21
CA PHE A 63 -3.41 6.19 -22.26
C PHE A 63 -2.06 6.78 -21.81
N LYS A 64 -1.76 6.76 -20.50
CA LYS A 64 -0.52 7.29 -19.90
C LYS A 64 -0.13 8.70 -20.40
N SER A 65 -1.11 9.50 -20.82
CA SER A 65 -0.90 10.84 -21.40
C SER A 65 -1.38 11.91 -20.43
N TYR A 66 -0.43 12.68 -19.90
CA TYR A 66 -0.71 13.77 -18.96
C TYR A 66 -1.58 14.86 -19.57
N ILE A 67 -1.33 15.23 -20.84
CA ILE A 67 -2.09 16.29 -21.52
C ILE A 67 -3.56 15.88 -21.66
N PHE A 68 -3.81 14.65 -22.11
CA PHE A 68 -5.17 14.12 -22.25
C PHE A 68 -5.90 14.09 -20.90
N CYS A 69 -5.21 13.63 -19.85
CA CYS A 69 -5.77 13.58 -18.49
C CYS A 69 -6.14 14.99 -17.99
N ILE A 70 -5.23 15.96 -18.11
CA ILE A 70 -5.48 17.35 -17.67
C ILE A 70 -6.68 17.95 -18.40
N LEU A 71 -6.76 17.80 -19.72
CA LEU A 71 -7.89 18.31 -20.51
C LEU A 71 -9.21 17.64 -20.10
N THR A 72 -9.20 16.33 -19.88
CA THR A 72 -10.39 15.57 -19.46
C THR A 72 -10.87 16.02 -18.08
N ILE A 73 -9.95 16.26 -17.14
CA ILE A 73 -10.28 16.81 -15.81
C ILE A 73 -10.95 18.17 -15.95
N LEU A 74 -10.35 19.10 -16.70
CA LEU A 74 -10.89 20.45 -16.86
C LEU A 74 -12.27 20.44 -17.52
N ILE A 75 -12.43 19.71 -18.62
CA ILE A 75 -13.71 19.62 -19.36
C ILE A 75 -14.78 19.00 -18.47
N THR A 76 -14.50 17.87 -17.82
CA THR A 76 -15.47 17.19 -16.95
C THR A 76 -15.86 18.07 -15.77
N SER A 77 -14.91 18.80 -15.19
CA SER A 77 -15.17 19.71 -14.07
C SER A 77 -16.07 20.88 -14.49
N ILE A 78 -15.83 21.48 -15.65
CA ILE A 78 -16.69 22.55 -16.21
C ILE A 78 -18.10 22.01 -16.46
N LEU A 79 -18.23 20.84 -17.07
CA LEU A 79 -19.53 20.24 -17.37
C LEU A 79 -20.32 19.96 -16.08
N LEU A 80 -19.70 19.31 -15.09
CA LEU A 80 -20.36 19.00 -13.83
C LEU A 80 -20.70 20.26 -13.02
N HIS A 81 -19.85 21.28 -13.06
CA HIS A 81 -20.14 22.57 -12.43
C HIS A 81 -21.43 23.21 -12.98
N HIS A 82 -21.57 23.30 -14.31
CA HIS A 82 -22.74 23.96 -14.92
C HIS A 82 -23.99 23.09 -14.98
N LEU A 83 -23.84 21.78 -15.20
CA LEU A 83 -24.98 20.86 -15.36
C LEU A 83 -25.51 20.36 -14.01
N PHE A 84 -24.63 20.12 -13.04
CA PHE A 84 -25.02 19.50 -11.77
C PHE A 84 -24.89 20.47 -10.60
N GLU A 85 -23.69 20.96 -10.30
CA GLU A 85 -23.43 21.73 -9.07
C GLU A 85 -24.29 23.00 -9.00
N LYS A 86 -24.33 23.82 -10.06
CA LYS A 86 -25.15 25.03 -10.10
C LYS A 86 -26.66 24.78 -9.95
N GLN A 87 -27.14 23.62 -10.37
CA GLN A 87 -28.55 23.27 -10.26
C GLN A 87 -28.86 22.73 -8.86
N TYR A 88 -28.00 21.82 -8.37
CA TYR A 88 -28.09 21.23 -7.05
C TYR A 88 -28.06 22.28 -5.94
N LEU A 89 -27.20 23.31 -6.04
CA LEU A 89 -27.11 24.39 -5.05
C LEU A 89 -28.40 25.22 -4.93
N LYS A 90 -29.33 25.12 -5.89
CA LYS A 90 -30.63 25.81 -5.85
C LYS A 90 -31.73 24.96 -5.21
N PHE A 91 -31.47 23.68 -4.91
CA PHE A 91 -32.48 22.80 -4.36
C PHE A 91 -32.68 23.05 -2.87
N GLU A 92 -33.93 23.03 -2.44
CA GLU A 92 -34.29 22.96 -1.02
C GLU A 92 -34.13 21.52 -0.50
N MET A 93 -34.18 21.34 0.82
CA MET A 93 -34.02 20.03 1.47
C MET A 93 -34.98 18.96 0.93
N SER A 94 -36.18 19.36 0.51
CA SER A 94 -37.18 18.49 -0.11
C SER A 94 -36.72 17.89 -1.45
N GLY A 95 -35.84 18.57 -2.20
CA GLY A 95 -35.23 18.07 -3.43
C GLY A 95 -33.87 17.38 -3.20
N ILE A 96 -33.11 17.82 -2.19
CA ILE A 96 -31.81 17.22 -1.86
C ILE A 96 -31.98 15.78 -1.38
N ILE A 97 -32.89 15.51 -0.43
CA ILE A 97 -33.10 14.18 0.13
C ILE A 97 -33.39 13.12 -0.94
N PRO A 98 -34.40 13.28 -1.83
CA PRO A 98 -34.68 12.27 -2.86
C PRO A 98 -33.54 12.12 -3.87
N LEU A 99 -32.86 13.21 -4.24
CA LEU A 99 -31.69 13.14 -5.12
C LEU A 99 -30.56 12.34 -4.47
N THR A 100 -30.28 12.56 -3.19
CA THR A 100 -29.26 11.81 -2.45
C THR A 100 -29.62 10.32 -2.36
N ILE A 101 -30.88 9.99 -2.05
CA ILE A 101 -31.35 8.59 -2.03
C ILE A 101 -31.19 7.94 -3.41
N LEU A 102 -31.55 8.65 -4.49
CA LEU A 102 -31.39 8.17 -5.86
C LEU A 102 -29.92 7.90 -6.19
N LEU A 103 -29.00 8.81 -5.84
CA LEU A 103 -27.57 8.64 -6.10
C LEU A 103 -26.96 7.49 -5.30
N PHE A 104 -27.35 7.33 -4.03
CA PHE A 104 -26.94 6.17 -3.23
C PHE A 104 -27.48 4.86 -3.81
N GLY A 105 -28.74 4.83 -4.20
CA GLY A 105 -29.37 3.66 -4.83
C GLY A 105 -28.70 3.30 -6.17
N ALA A 106 -28.43 4.30 -7.01
CA ALA A 106 -27.71 4.11 -8.27
C ALA A 106 -26.29 3.60 -8.04
N ASN A 107 -25.58 4.10 -7.03
CA ASN A 107 -24.25 3.62 -6.66
C ASN A 107 -24.29 2.18 -6.14
N ALA A 108 -25.24 1.85 -5.25
CA ALA A 108 -25.43 0.51 -4.74
C ALA A 108 -25.78 -0.49 -5.87
N TYR A 109 -26.66 -0.09 -6.79
CA TYR A 109 -27.01 -0.87 -7.96
C TYR A 109 -25.80 -1.07 -8.89
N LEU A 110 -25.01 -0.03 -9.15
CA LEU A 110 -23.80 -0.14 -9.95
C LEU A 110 -22.80 -1.12 -9.33
N GLN A 111 -22.57 -1.03 -8.01
CA GLN A 111 -21.71 -1.97 -7.29
C GLN A 111 -22.23 -3.41 -7.37
N TYR A 112 -23.53 -3.60 -7.18
CA TYR A 112 -24.18 -4.91 -7.36
C TYR A 112 -24.00 -5.41 -8.79
N SER A 113 -24.17 -4.54 -9.77
CA SER A 113 -24.08 -4.85 -11.19
C SER A 113 -22.67 -5.30 -11.57
N VAL A 114 -21.64 -4.56 -11.14
CA VAL A 114 -20.22 -4.89 -11.36
C VAL A 114 -19.84 -6.25 -10.79
N ARG A 115 -20.43 -6.63 -9.65
CA ARG A 115 -20.11 -7.90 -8.97
C ARG A 115 -20.84 -9.11 -9.54
N ASN A 116 -22.07 -8.92 -10.05
CA ASN A 116 -22.97 -10.03 -10.37
C ASN A 116 -23.24 -10.20 -11.86
N TYR A 117 -23.15 -9.14 -12.67
CA TYR A 117 -23.42 -9.25 -14.10
C TYR A 117 -22.14 -9.45 -14.91
N ASP A 118 -22.24 -10.31 -15.92
CA ASP A 118 -21.13 -10.65 -16.80
C ASP A 118 -20.64 -9.49 -17.66
N PHE A 119 -21.46 -8.44 -17.86
CA PHE A 119 -21.09 -7.26 -18.64
C PHE A 119 -19.77 -6.62 -18.18
N TRP A 120 -19.50 -6.63 -16.87
CA TRP A 120 -18.31 -6.01 -16.29
C TRP A 120 -17.12 -6.98 -16.17
N LYS A 121 -17.32 -8.27 -16.45
CA LYS A 121 -16.24 -9.24 -16.37
C LYS A 121 -15.28 -9.02 -17.54
N LEU A 122 -14.00 -8.92 -17.23
CA LEU A 122 -12.98 -8.94 -18.28
C LEU A 122 -12.97 -10.32 -18.96
N ASP A 123 -13.10 -10.32 -20.28
CA ASP A 123 -12.83 -11.52 -21.05
C ASP A 123 -11.31 -11.71 -21.12
N LEU A 124 -10.82 -12.59 -20.26
CA LEU A 124 -9.41 -12.90 -20.12
C LEU A 124 -9.14 -14.22 -20.85
N PRO A 125 -7.96 -14.38 -21.47
CA PRO A 125 -7.53 -15.67 -22.00
C PRO A 125 -7.65 -16.76 -20.94
N ALA A 126 -8.03 -17.97 -21.36
CA ALA A 126 -8.27 -19.10 -20.45
C ALA A 126 -7.09 -19.35 -19.50
N GLU A 127 -5.86 -19.25 -20.02
CA GLU A 127 -4.63 -19.37 -19.23
C GLU A 127 -4.54 -18.32 -18.11
N THR A 128 -4.86 -17.05 -18.41
CA THR A 128 -4.85 -15.97 -17.40
C THR A 128 -5.93 -16.19 -16.35
N ARG A 129 -7.12 -16.65 -16.75
CA ARG A 129 -8.22 -16.96 -15.83
C ARG A 129 -7.84 -18.09 -14.88
N GLU A 130 -7.21 -19.15 -15.38
CA GLU A 130 -6.70 -20.25 -14.56
C GLU A 130 -5.70 -19.77 -13.49
N ILE A 131 -4.77 -18.87 -13.85
CA ILE A 131 -3.81 -18.28 -12.90
C ILE A 131 -4.54 -17.46 -11.84
N ILE A 132 -5.52 -16.64 -12.23
CA ILE A 132 -6.31 -15.83 -11.29
C ILE A 132 -7.09 -16.72 -10.33
N ASP A 133 -7.76 -17.76 -10.83
CA ASP A 133 -8.55 -18.68 -10.00
C ASP A 133 -7.64 -19.42 -8.99
N LYS A 134 -6.45 -19.87 -9.43
CA LYS A 134 -5.43 -20.44 -8.53
C LYS A 134 -4.94 -19.44 -7.49
N ASN A 135 -4.73 -18.17 -7.87
CA ASN A 135 -4.32 -17.11 -6.95
C ASN A 135 -5.42 -16.77 -5.93
N ILE A 136 -6.69 -16.75 -6.33
CA ILE A 136 -7.83 -16.52 -5.44
C ILE A 136 -7.93 -17.67 -4.43
N ALA A 137 -7.91 -18.91 -4.91
CA ALA A 137 -7.93 -20.10 -4.04
C ALA A 137 -6.74 -20.09 -3.05
N SER A 138 -5.54 -19.78 -3.55
CA SER A 138 -4.33 -19.69 -2.72
C SER A 138 -4.41 -18.54 -1.72
N SER A 139 -4.93 -17.37 -2.11
CA SER A 139 -4.99 -16.21 -1.20
C SER A 139 -5.87 -16.48 0.03
N THR A 140 -6.97 -17.23 -0.14
CA THR A 140 -7.85 -17.61 0.98
C THR A 140 -7.11 -18.48 2.02
N LEU A 141 -6.21 -19.36 1.56
CA LEU A 141 -5.37 -20.20 2.42
C LEU A 141 -4.20 -19.42 3.04
N LEU A 142 -3.56 -18.55 2.26
CA LEU A 142 -2.34 -17.84 2.64
C LEU A 142 -2.55 -16.80 3.75
N TRP A 143 -3.69 -16.13 3.77
CA TRP A 143 -3.93 -14.98 4.67
C TRP A 143 -4.72 -15.33 5.93
N ASN A 144 -5.19 -16.57 6.08
CA ASN A 144 -5.98 -16.98 7.24
C ASN A 144 -5.11 -17.73 8.26
N ALA A 145 -4.66 -17.04 9.30
CA ALA A 145 -3.84 -17.64 10.36
C ALA A 145 -4.57 -18.71 11.19
N ASP A 146 -5.92 -18.71 11.18
CA ASP A 146 -6.72 -19.74 11.87
C ASP A 146 -6.60 -21.12 11.18
N THR A 147 -5.97 -21.18 10.00
CA THR A 147 -5.67 -22.43 9.30
C THR A 147 -4.39 -23.11 9.78
N TRP A 148 -3.62 -22.48 10.69
CA TRP A 148 -2.40 -23.08 11.20
C TRP A 148 -2.73 -24.29 12.06
N LYS A 149 -2.10 -25.43 11.75
CA LYS A 149 -2.41 -26.71 12.39
C LYS A 149 -2.03 -26.76 13.87
N ASP A 150 -0.94 -26.09 14.24
CA ASP A 150 -0.39 -26.11 15.60
C ASP A 150 -0.32 -24.69 16.19
N PRO A 151 -0.59 -24.53 17.50
CA PRO A 151 -0.45 -23.26 18.17
C PRO A 151 1.02 -22.88 18.31
N CYS A 152 1.25 -21.59 18.48
CA CYS A 152 2.57 -21.07 18.76
C CYS A 152 3.03 -21.42 20.18
N THR A 153 4.25 -21.95 20.32
CA THR A 153 4.79 -22.32 21.65
C THR A 153 5.61 -21.23 22.31
N GLU A 154 6.24 -20.36 21.53
CA GLU A 154 7.09 -19.27 22.03
C GLU A 154 6.89 -18.01 21.21
N ILE A 155 6.83 -16.86 21.91
CA ILE A 155 6.69 -15.54 21.31
C ILE A 155 7.80 -14.66 21.87
N VAL A 156 8.59 -14.04 21.00
CA VAL A 156 9.57 -13.03 21.41
C VAL A 156 8.85 -11.74 21.80
N THR A 157 9.10 -11.25 23.01
CA THR A 157 8.53 -9.99 23.52
C THR A 157 9.51 -8.82 23.48
N ASP A 158 10.82 -9.12 23.53
CA ASP A 158 11.87 -8.12 23.64
C ASP A 158 12.54 -7.91 22.29
N THR A 159 12.33 -6.72 21.71
CA THR A 159 12.87 -6.33 20.41
C THR A 159 13.64 -5.02 20.51
N PRO A 160 14.72 -4.83 19.72
CA PRO A 160 15.48 -3.57 19.71
C PRO A 160 14.74 -2.41 19.01
N PHE A 161 13.52 -2.66 18.54
CA PHE A 161 12.63 -1.73 17.84
C PHE A 161 11.22 -1.78 18.45
N PRO A 162 10.32 -0.83 18.14
CA PRO A 162 8.96 -0.83 18.66
C PRO A 162 8.25 -2.16 18.35
N ARG A 163 7.59 -2.77 19.35
CA ARG A 163 6.93 -4.08 19.22
C ARG A 163 5.98 -4.20 18.02
N LYS A 164 5.31 -3.12 17.63
CA LYS A 164 4.46 -3.07 16.42
C LYS A 164 5.20 -3.42 15.12
N ASN A 165 6.53 -3.26 15.09
CA ASN A 165 7.37 -3.59 13.95
C ASN A 165 7.67 -5.09 13.87
N LEU A 166 7.44 -5.87 14.95
CA LEU A 166 7.43 -7.33 14.93
C LEU A 166 6.08 -7.78 14.34
N GLY A 167 6.03 -7.94 13.03
CA GLY A 167 4.84 -8.39 12.29
C GLY A 167 4.38 -9.80 12.67
N GLY A 168 5.30 -10.61 13.21
CA GLY A 168 4.99 -11.90 13.82
C GLY A 168 6.26 -12.62 14.26
N TYR A 169 6.16 -13.39 15.33
CA TYR A 169 7.18 -14.34 15.71
C TYR A 169 6.47 -15.60 16.19
N CYS A 170 6.95 -16.75 15.76
CA CYS A 170 6.52 -17.99 16.34
C CYS A 170 7.58 -19.08 16.27
N ARG A 171 7.80 -19.75 17.41
CA ARG A 171 8.39 -21.08 17.43
C ARG A 171 7.29 -22.12 17.57
N PHE A 172 7.23 -23.06 16.64
CA PHE A 172 6.27 -24.14 16.68
C PHE A 172 6.77 -25.33 17.47
N ARG A 173 5.85 -26.20 17.86
CA ARG A 173 6.18 -27.43 18.57
C ARG A 173 7.14 -28.29 17.73
N ARG A 174 8.10 -28.91 18.42
CA ARG A 174 9.03 -29.87 17.83
C ARG A 174 8.28 -31.05 17.22
N GLY A 175 8.62 -31.39 15.98
CA GLY A 175 8.20 -32.61 15.31
C GLY A 175 9.18 -33.76 15.57
N ASN A 176 9.04 -34.83 14.78
CA ASN A 176 9.89 -36.03 14.87
C ASN A 176 11.11 -35.98 13.92
N GLY A 177 11.30 -34.87 13.22
CA GLY A 177 12.41 -34.70 12.30
C GLY A 177 13.70 -34.30 12.99
N THR A 178 14.79 -34.25 12.24
CA THR A 178 16.11 -33.83 12.74
C THR A 178 16.48 -32.41 12.32
N LEU A 179 15.98 -31.94 11.17
CA LEU A 179 16.29 -30.62 10.62
C LEU A 179 15.58 -29.50 11.37
N SER A 180 16.33 -28.47 11.75
CA SER A 180 15.83 -27.21 12.27
C SER A 180 15.66 -26.20 11.14
N ILE A 181 14.50 -25.56 11.08
CA ILE A 181 14.12 -24.68 9.97
C ILE A 181 13.76 -23.30 10.52
N MET A 182 14.28 -22.26 9.90
CA MET A 182 13.93 -20.88 10.23
C MET A 182 13.42 -20.13 8.99
N LEU A 183 12.22 -19.57 9.06
CA LEU A 183 11.61 -18.72 8.05
C LEU A 183 11.64 -17.26 8.52
N ILE A 184 12.43 -16.42 7.85
CA ILE A 184 12.57 -15.00 8.20
C ILE A 184 12.21 -14.08 7.04
N GLY A 185 11.71 -12.90 7.37
CA GLY A 185 11.46 -11.87 6.37
C GLY A 185 10.62 -10.69 6.86
N ASN A 186 9.86 -10.09 5.94
CA ASN A 186 8.91 -9.02 6.23
C ASN A 186 7.47 -9.54 6.22
N SER A 187 6.48 -8.66 6.03
CA SER A 187 5.06 -9.03 6.08
C SER A 187 4.69 -10.18 5.13
N TYR A 188 5.50 -10.44 4.10
CA TYR A 188 5.29 -11.53 3.14
C TYR A 188 5.59 -12.92 3.72
N SER A 189 6.54 -13.03 4.67
CA SER A 189 6.89 -14.32 5.25
C SER A 189 5.74 -14.92 6.06
N ARG A 190 4.86 -14.08 6.63
CA ARG A 190 3.72 -14.51 7.46
C ARG A 190 2.79 -15.49 6.77
N ASN A 191 2.55 -15.25 5.49
CA ASN A 191 1.52 -15.98 4.75
C ASN A 191 2.01 -17.34 4.26
N LEU A 192 3.33 -17.53 4.20
CA LEU A 192 3.94 -18.76 3.70
C LEU A 192 4.29 -19.74 4.82
N VAL A 193 4.05 -19.40 6.09
CA VAL A 193 4.40 -20.24 7.24
C VAL A 193 3.78 -21.63 7.12
N GLU A 194 2.45 -21.72 7.05
CA GLU A 194 1.77 -23.02 7.02
C GLU A 194 2.01 -23.81 5.72
N PRO A 195 1.93 -23.22 4.52
CA PRO A 195 2.26 -23.93 3.29
C PRO A 195 3.68 -24.51 3.29
N ILE A 196 4.68 -23.74 3.76
CA ILE A 196 6.06 -24.22 3.86
C ILE A 196 6.15 -25.38 4.85
N ARG A 197 5.59 -25.23 6.06
CA ARG A 197 5.59 -26.28 7.09
C ARG A 197 4.95 -27.58 6.60
N ALA A 198 3.82 -27.47 5.88
CA ALA A 198 3.10 -28.60 5.33
C ALA A 198 3.92 -29.38 4.29
N HIS A 199 4.76 -28.70 3.50
CA HIS A 199 5.67 -29.36 2.54
C HIS A 199 6.76 -30.20 3.21
N PHE A 200 7.17 -29.86 4.43
CA PHE A 200 8.04 -30.71 5.25
C PHE A 200 7.27 -31.82 5.97
N HIS A 201 5.97 -31.97 5.73
CA HIS A 201 5.08 -32.90 6.44
C HIS A 201 5.15 -32.76 7.97
N TYR A 202 5.47 -31.55 8.46
CA TYR A 202 5.71 -31.28 9.88
C TYR A 202 6.86 -32.12 10.50
N ASN A 203 7.77 -32.63 9.67
CA ASN A 203 8.87 -33.50 10.06
C ASN A 203 10.18 -32.73 10.20
N TYR A 204 10.24 -31.83 11.18
CA TYR A 204 11.41 -31.03 11.55
C TYR A 204 11.63 -31.10 13.07
N SER A 205 12.85 -30.85 13.54
CA SER A 205 13.17 -30.78 14.97
C SER A 205 12.70 -29.46 15.57
N ASP A 206 12.76 -28.38 14.80
CA ASP A 206 12.29 -27.05 15.17
C ASP A 206 11.83 -26.27 13.95
N PHE A 207 10.81 -25.43 14.10
CA PHE A 207 10.39 -24.50 13.06
C PHE A 207 10.13 -23.14 13.68
N ILE A 208 10.97 -22.17 13.31
CA ILE A 208 10.91 -20.80 13.78
C ILE A 208 10.49 -19.92 12.62
N TYR A 209 9.50 -19.07 12.84
CA TYR A 209 9.06 -18.05 11.91
C TYR A 209 9.24 -16.67 12.53
N MET A 210 9.73 -15.72 11.73
CA MET A 210 9.84 -14.33 12.13
C MET A 210 9.53 -13.40 10.95
N SER A 211 8.70 -12.39 11.22
CA SER A 211 8.37 -11.31 10.31
C SER A 211 8.60 -9.98 11.01
N VAL A 212 9.42 -9.15 10.39
CA VAL A 212 9.74 -7.80 10.86
C VAL A 212 9.50 -6.82 9.73
N TYR A 213 8.77 -5.75 9.98
CA TYR A 213 8.53 -4.72 8.96
C TYR A 213 9.85 -4.10 8.50
N ALA A 214 9.93 -3.73 7.21
CA ALA A 214 11.13 -3.20 6.55
C ALA A 214 12.37 -4.13 6.60
N ASN A 215 12.18 -5.41 6.91
CA ASN A 215 13.23 -6.41 6.89
C ASN A 215 13.41 -7.00 5.49
N TYR A 216 14.62 -6.94 4.96
CA TYR A 216 14.97 -7.57 3.69
C TYR A 216 15.97 -8.71 3.84
N VAL A 217 16.44 -8.97 5.07
CA VAL A 217 17.28 -10.09 5.52
C VAL A 217 18.68 -10.15 4.91
N LEU A 218 18.82 -9.92 3.61
CA LEU A 218 20.10 -9.90 2.89
C LEU A 218 20.71 -8.50 2.84
N TYR A 219 19.90 -7.47 2.99
CA TYR A 219 20.33 -6.08 2.94
C TYR A 219 19.42 -5.20 3.80
N SER A 220 19.82 -3.95 4.00
CA SER A 220 19.03 -2.93 4.68
C SER A 220 18.81 -1.73 3.78
N GLY A 221 17.63 -1.14 3.84
CA GLY A 221 17.39 0.17 3.27
C GLY A 221 18.02 1.30 4.09
N ASN A 222 17.77 2.54 3.65
CA ASN A 222 18.31 3.74 4.29
C ASN A 222 17.62 4.11 5.62
N SER A 223 16.53 3.43 5.97
CA SER A 223 15.82 3.69 7.23
C SER A 223 16.47 2.96 8.41
N VAL A 224 16.43 3.60 9.58
CA VAL A 224 16.87 3.00 10.85
C VAL A 224 16.11 1.70 11.12
N ASP A 225 14.80 1.66 10.85
CA ASP A 225 13.98 0.47 11.01
C ASP A 225 14.52 -0.72 10.19
N SER A 226 14.93 -0.48 8.93
CA SER A 226 15.44 -1.55 8.07
C SER A 226 16.80 -2.07 8.53
N GLN A 227 17.67 -1.17 8.99
CA GLN A 227 18.96 -1.53 9.57
C GLN A 227 18.81 -2.34 10.86
N GLN A 228 17.93 -1.90 11.77
CA GLN A 228 17.63 -2.63 13.00
C GLN A 228 17.01 -4.01 12.73
N ALA A 229 16.10 -4.09 11.75
CA ALA A 229 15.47 -5.35 11.36
C ALA A 229 16.48 -6.35 10.78
N LEU A 230 17.42 -5.89 9.95
CA LEU A 230 18.51 -6.72 9.43
C LEU A 230 19.40 -7.24 10.57
N GLN A 231 19.85 -6.36 11.47
CA GLN A 231 20.70 -6.77 12.59
C GLN A 231 20.00 -7.75 13.53
N PHE A 232 18.72 -7.51 13.84
CA PHE A 232 17.92 -8.43 14.64
C PHE A 232 17.81 -9.80 13.95
N SER A 233 17.62 -9.84 12.63
CA SER A 233 17.58 -11.10 11.88
C SER A 233 18.88 -11.88 11.98
N LYS A 234 20.03 -11.20 11.83
CA LYS A 234 21.35 -11.81 11.99
C LYS A 234 21.54 -12.40 13.39
N GLN A 235 21.11 -11.68 14.42
CA GLN A 235 21.18 -12.16 15.80
C GLN A 235 20.31 -13.41 16.03
N GLN A 236 19.11 -13.44 15.46
CA GLN A 236 18.23 -14.61 15.60
C GLN A 236 18.79 -15.83 14.86
N VAL A 237 19.38 -15.65 13.66
CA VAL A 237 20.04 -16.75 12.95
C VAL A 237 21.24 -17.27 13.73
N GLU A 238 22.09 -16.40 14.27
CA GLU A 238 23.24 -16.81 15.10
C GLU A 238 22.81 -17.50 16.40
N LEU A 239 21.68 -17.08 16.99
CA LEU A 239 21.14 -17.68 18.22
C LEU A 239 20.63 -19.11 17.98
N TYR A 240 19.86 -19.32 16.92
CA TYR A 240 19.17 -20.59 16.68
C TYR A 240 19.95 -21.55 15.80
N LYS A 241 20.86 -21.05 14.95
CA LYS A 241 21.70 -21.83 14.03
C LYS A 241 20.89 -22.88 13.25
N PRO A 242 19.87 -22.45 12.49
CA PRO A 242 19.01 -23.39 11.77
C PRO A 242 19.80 -24.13 10.68
N ASP A 243 19.48 -25.41 10.49
CA ASP A 243 20.02 -26.21 9.37
C ASP A 243 19.54 -25.69 8.01
N VAL A 244 18.33 -25.10 7.98
CA VAL A 244 17.72 -24.51 6.80
C VAL A 244 17.18 -23.12 7.12
N LEU A 245 17.75 -22.10 6.46
CA LEU A 245 17.25 -20.72 6.52
C LEU A 245 16.44 -20.39 5.25
N LEU A 246 15.15 -20.10 5.42
CA LEU A 246 14.25 -19.65 4.38
C LEU A 246 14.06 -18.13 4.48
N VAL A 247 14.41 -17.42 3.41
CA VAL A 247 14.28 -15.96 3.33
C VAL A 247 13.11 -15.60 2.42
N VAL A 248 12.06 -15.01 2.98
CA VAL A 248 10.86 -14.58 2.23
C VAL A 248 10.60 -13.10 2.48
N THR A 249 10.97 -12.27 1.51
CA THR A 249 10.83 -10.82 1.62
C THR A 249 10.26 -10.27 0.31
N ARG A 250 9.38 -9.27 0.43
CA ARG A 250 9.21 -8.33 -0.69
C ARG A 250 10.43 -7.43 -0.74
N TYR A 251 10.96 -7.24 -1.94
CA TYR A 251 12.09 -6.37 -2.21
C TYR A 251 11.77 -4.88 -1.98
N MET A 252 12.82 -4.06 -1.86
CA MET A 252 12.70 -2.59 -1.86
C MET A 252 12.83 -2.03 -3.28
N GLU A 253 12.24 -0.89 -3.60
CA GLU A 253 12.27 -0.38 -4.99
C GLU A 253 13.70 -0.10 -5.47
N GLU A 254 14.60 0.27 -4.57
CA GLU A 254 15.99 0.61 -4.84
C GLU A 254 16.82 -0.57 -5.38
N ILE A 255 16.43 -1.82 -5.11
CA ILE A 255 17.11 -2.99 -5.69
C ILE A 255 16.84 -3.16 -7.19
N LYS A 256 15.88 -2.41 -7.74
CA LYS A 256 15.62 -2.37 -9.19
C LYS A 256 16.58 -1.44 -9.94
N ASN A 257 17.36 -0.63 -9.21
CA ASN A 257 18.34 0.23 -9.85
C ASN A 257 19.42 -0.60 -10.56
N PRO A 258 19.96 -0.11 -11.69
CA PRO A 258 21.06 -0.78 -12.35
C PRO A 258 22.25 -0.97 -11.40
N VAL A 259 22.81 -2.18 -11.39
CA VAL A 259 23.99 -2.52 -10.59
C VAL A 259 25.17 -1.63 -11.02
N GLN A 260 25.82 -1.01 -10.05
CA GLN A 260 26.97 -0.14 -10.29
C GLN A 260 28.30 -0.90 -10.11
N ASN A 261 29.39 -0.35 -10.64
CA ASN A 261 30.72 -0.82 -10.27
C ASN A 261 30.97 -0.49 -8.79
N ASN A 262 31.39 -1.49 -8.00
CA ASN A 262 31.50 -1.40 -6.54
C ASN A 262 30.17 -1.05 -5.85
N ASP A 263 29.08 -1.69 -6.27
CA ASP A 263 27.76 -1.48 -5.70
C ASP A 263 27.72 -1.83 -4.20
N PRO A 264 27.43 -0.86 -3.32
CA PRO A 264 27.40 -1.10 -1.87
C PRO A 264 26.28 -2.07 -1.46
N LEU A 265 25.16 -2.09 -2.18
CA LEU A 265 24.06 -3.01 -1.90
C LEU A 265 24.46 -4.45 -2.24
N ALA A 266 25.13 -4.66 -3.39
CA ALA A 266 25.64 -5.97 -3.77
C ALA A 266 26.72 -6.47 -2.78
N SER A 267 27.62 -5.59 -2.31
CA SER A 267 28.60 -5.94 -1.26
C SER A 267 27.89 -6.38 0.02
N GLN A 268 26.91 -5.61 0.49
CA GLN A 268 26.16 -5.93 1.70
C GLN A 268 25.41 -7.27 1.58
N ILE A 269 24.81 -7.56 0.42
CA ILE A 269 24.16 -8.84 0.16
C ILE A 269 25.16 -9.98 0.28
N ASN A 270 26.31 -9.88 -0.41
CA ASN A 270 27.34 -10.92 -0.38
C ASN A 270 27.87 -11.15 1.04
N GLU A 271 28.14 -10.09 1.78
CA GLU A 271 28.59 -10.17 3.18
C GLU A 271 27.57 -10.86 4.09
N ASN A 272 26.28 -10.60 3.90
CA ASN A 272 25.23 -11.21 4.70
C ASN A 272 24.95 -12.66 4.29
N VAL A 273 25.01 -13.00 3.00
CA VAL A 273 24.96 -14.40 2.54
C VAL A 273 26.11 -15.19 3.16
N ALA A 274 27.34 -14.69 3.07
CA ALA A 274 28.51 -15.32 3.68
C ALA A 274 28.44 -15.38 5.22
N PHE A 275 27.63 -14.53 5.87
CA PHE A 275 27.36 -14.64 7.29
C PHE A 275 26.38 -15.79 7.60
N TYR A 276 25.33 -15.96 6.78
CA TYR A 276 24.31 -17.00 6.99
C TYR A 276 24.76 -18.41 6.58
N GLU A 277 25.78 -18.53 5.74
CA GLU A 277 26.32 -19.84 5.30
C GLU A 277 27.35 -20.44 6.29
N LYS A 278 27.64 -19.76 7.42
CA LYS A 278 28.57 -20.24 8.45
C LYS A 278 27.90 -21.14 9.48
#